data_AF-A0A6T9C506-F1
#
_entry.id   AF-A0A6T9C506-F1
#
_cell.length_a   1.000
_cell.length_b   1.000
_cell.length_c   1.000
_cell.angle_alpha   90.00
_cell.angle_beta   90.00
_cell.angle_gamma   90.00
#
_symmetry.space_group_name_H-M   'P 1'
#
loop_
_entity.id
_entity.type
_entity.pdbx_description
1 polymer ?
#
loop_
_entity_poly.entity_id
_entity_poly.type
_entity_poly.pdbx_seq_one_letter_code
_entity_poly.pdbx_strand_id
1 'polypeptide(L)'
;TTCSVEAGPFDGFPLLSEAVGFEVLLGPGDLLLIPHHWWHYVETTAVDAHCGNLSLSLNLWFDFAPRLVDPQRPLSSALFLELSRHVEFHVAVVIGAIDLPAFLQACLTELFSTVDQTAASVADANSAAKLPRVWLCMRNALFTELAVNFVGWAGLRSFFHDFLHPHRFRGLERSH
;
A
#
# COMPACT_ATOMS: atom_id res chain seq x y z
N THR A 1 -10.31 -1.81 -1.65
CA THR A 1 -11.00 -1.64 -2.95
C THR A 1 -10.18 -2.24 -4.07
N THR A 2 -10.77 -3.06 -4.92
CA THR A 2 -10.11 -3.63 -6.11
C THR A 2 -10.49 -2.81 -7.34
N CYS A 3 -9.50 -2.44 -8.17
CA CYS A 3 -9.78 -1.88 -9.48
C CYS A 3 -10.13 -3.01 -10.44
N SER A 4 -11.21 -2.87 -11.20
CA SER A 4 -11.45 -3.74 -12.36
C SER A 4 -10.56 -3.25 -13.49
N VAL A 5 -9.79 -4.14 -14.10
CA VAL A 5 -8.99 -3.82 -15.30
C VAL A 5 -9.90 -3.62 -16.52
N GLU A 6 -11.10 -4.23 -16.50
CA GLU A 6 -12.02 -4.35 -17.65
C GLU A 6 -13.17 -3.33 -17.63
N ALA A 7 -13.52 -2.77 -16.47
CA ALA A 7 -14.62 -1.82 -16.34
C ALA A 7 -14.08 -0.39 -16.18
N GLY A 8 -14.28 0.45 -17.21
CA GLY A 8 -13.92 1.88 -17.14
C GLY A 8 -14.83 2.69 -16.19
N PRO A 9 -14.57 4.00 -15.98
CA PRO A 9 -13.28 4.67 -15.90
C PRO A 9 -12.66 4.52 -14.50
N PHE A 10 -11.34 4.77 -14.40
CA PHE A 10 -10.56 4.66 -13.15
C PHE A 10 -10.79 5.83 -12.18
N ASP A 11 -12.01 6.34 -12.06
CA ASP A 11 -12.32 7.57 -11.31
C ASP A 11 -11.93 7.50 -9.82
N GLY A 12 -11.76 6.29 -9.27
CA GLY A 12 -11.24 6.04 -7.92
C GLY A 12 -9.73 5.78 -7.82
N PHE A 13 -9.02 5.73 -8.95
CA PHE A 13 -7.60 5.35 -9.08
C PHE A 13 -6.90 6.24 -10.12
N PRO A 14 -6.77 7.56 -9.88
CA PRO A 14 -6.23 8.50 -10.87
C PRO A 14 -4.82 8.12 -11.37
N LEU A 15 -3.97 7.62 -10.46
CA LEU A 15 -2.61 7.17 -10.77
C LEU A 15 -2.56 5.91 -11.65
N LEU A 16 -3.66 5.17 -11.79
CA LEU A 16 -3.68 3.98 -12.65
C LEU A 16 -3.55 4.35 -14.13
N SER A 17 -3.99 5.56 -14.52
CA SER A 17 -3.78 6.09 -15.87
C SER A 17 -2.31 6.31 -16.22
N GLU A 18 -1.43 6.39 -15.21
CA GLU A 18 0.02 6.55 -15.37
C GLU A 18 0.77 5.21 -15.35
N ALA A 19 0.07 4.09 -15.07
CA ALA A 19 0.70 2.79 -15.00
C ALA A 19 1.14 2.31 -16.38
N VAL A 20 2.37 1.78 -16.45
CA VAL A 20 2.92 1.16 -17.65
C VAL A 20 3.02 -0.34 -17.42
N GLY A 21 2.36 -1.11 -18.29
CA GLY A 21 2.40 -2.57 -18.28
C GLY A 21 3.42 -3.14 -19.27
N PHE A 22 3.92 -4.33 -18.98
CA PHE A 22 4.60 -5.19 -19.95
C PHE A 22 3.67 -6.34 -20.30
N GLU A 23 3.45 -6.57 -21.59
CA GLU A 23 2.55 -7.60 -22.10
C GLU A 23 3.33 -8.68 -22.83
N VAL A 24 2.93 -9.94 -22.63
CA VAL A 24 3.50 -11.10 -23.32
C VAL A 24 2.44 -12.17 -23.52
N LEU A 25 2.45 -12.79 -24.70
CA LEU A 25 1.64 -13.98 -25.00
C LEU A 25 2.52 -15.22 -24.82
N LEU A 26 2.07 -16.16 -23.99
CA LEU A 26 2.81 -17.40 -23.70
C LEU A 26 2.18 -18.59 -24.43
N GLY A 27 3.00 -19.38 -25.10
CA GLY A 27 2.64 -20.65 -25.72
C GLY A 27 3.16 -21.87 -24.95
N PRO A 28 2.84 -23.09 -25.43
CA PRO A 28 3.35 -24.31 -24.83
C PRO A 28 4.88 -24.37 -24.81
N GLY A 29 5.46 -24.55 -23.61
CA GLY A 29 6.91 -24.64 -23.41
C GLY A 29 7.59 -23.32 -23.05
N ASP A 30 6.89 -22.19 -23.15
CA ASP A 30 7.43 -20.89 -22.74
C ASP A 30 7.52 -20.78 -21.21
N LEU A 31 8.53 -20.04 -20.76
CA LEU A 31 8.76 -19.75 -19.34
C LEU A 31 8.78 -18.24 -19.13
N LEU A 32 7.99 -17.76 -18.18
CA LEU A 32 7.97 -16.37 -17.75
C LEU A 32 8.51 -16.25 -16.32
N LEU A 33 9.59 -15.48 -16.15
CA LEU A 33 10.05 -15.09 -14.82
C LEU A 33 9.28 -13.85 -14.37
N ILE A 34 8.51 -13.97 -13.30
CA ILE A 34 7.83 -12.84 -12.64
C ILE A 34 8.61 -12.48 -11.38
N PRO A 35 9.29 -11.32 -11.32
CA PRO A 35 10.02 -10.93 -10.13
C PRO A 35 9.10 -10.69 -8.92
N HIS A 36 9.66 -10.81 -7.71
CA HIS A 36 8.92 -10.56 -6.49
C HIS A 36 8.35 -9.14 -6.44
N HIS A 37 7.14 -9.00 -5.87
CA HIS A 37 6.33 -7.76 -5.84
C HIS A 37 5.81 -7.23 -7.18
N TRP A 38 6.04 -7.92 -8.31
CA TRP A 38 5.45 -7.49 -9.58
C TRP A 38 3.97 -7.86 -9.64
N TRP A 39 3.14 -6.85 -9.86
CA TRP A 39 1.73 -7.04 -10.22
C TRP A 39 1.66 -7.73 -11.58
N HIS A 40 0.79 -8.71 -11.72
CA HIS A 40 0.55 -9.42 -12.97
C HIS A 40 -0.94 -9.71 -13.11
N TYR A 41 -1.45 -9.52 -14.33
CA TYR A 41 -2.78 -9.92 -14.76
C TYR A 41 -2.61 -10.97 -15.86
N VAL A 42 -3.36 -12.06 -15.77
CA VAL A 42 -3.26 -13.19 -16.71
C VAL A 42 -4.65 -13.48 -17.24
N GLU A 43 -4.79 -13.43 -18.56
CA GLU A 43 -5.99 -13.84 -19.27
C GLU A 43 -5.67 -14.95 -20.28
N THR A 44 -6.65 -15.80 -20.55
CA THR A 44 -6.54 -16.82 -21.60
C THR A 44 -7.10 -16.24 -22.88
N THR A 45 -6.26 -16.09 -23.90
CA THR A 45 -6.68 -15.62 -25.22
C THR A 45 -7.41 -16.74 -25.98
N ALA A 46 -8.59 -16.44 -26.51
CA ALA A 46 -9.38 -17.37 -27.33
C ALA A 46 -8.81 -17.47 -28.75
N VAL A 47 -7.70 -18.20 -28.93
CA VAL A 47 -6.98 -18.23 -30.22
C VAL A 47 -6.99 -19.62 -30.88
N ASP A 48 -7.31 -20.71 -30.17
CA ASP A 48 -7.24 -22.05 -30.74
C ASP A 48 -8.61 -22.75 -30.87
N ALA A 49 -9.01 -23.00 -32.11
CA ALA A 49 -10.22 -23.76 -32.47
C ALA A 49 -10.12 -25.26 -32.14
N HIS A 50 -8.93 -25.81 -31.87
CA HIS A 50 -8.73 -27.24 -31.64
C HIS A 50 -8.85 -27.66 -30.16
N CYS A 51 -8.56 -26.75 -29.23
CA CYS A 51 -8.44 -27.07 -27.80
C CYS A 51 -9.63 -26.61 -26.94
N GLY A 52 -10.53 -25.80 -27.52
CA GLY A 52 -11.38 -24.91 -26.72
C GLY A 52 -10.53 -23.90 -25.95
N ASN A 53 -11.13 -22.92 -25.30
CA ASN A 53 -10.40 -21.86 -24.57
C ASN A 53 -9.72 -22.36 -23.26
N LEU A 54 -9.17 -23.58 -23.26
CA LEU A 54 -8.49 -24.20 -22.13
C LEU A 54 -6.99 -23.87 -22.18
N SER A 55 -6.52 -23.21 -21.13
CA SER A 55 -5.09 -22.97 -20.87
C SER A 55 -4.63 -23.77 -19.66
N LEU A 56 -3.44 -24.38 -19.76
CA LEU A 56 -2.78 -25.06 -18.64
C LEU A 56 -1.41 -24.41 -18.41
N SER A 57 -1.19 -23.91 -17.20
CA SER A 57 0.08 -23.32 -16.76
C SER A 57 0.55 -23.95 -15.45
N LEU A 58 1.87 -23.93 -15.22
CA LEU A 58 2.50 -24.40 -13.99
C LEU A 58 3.45 -23.33 -13.46
N ASN A 59 3.25 -22.93 -12.21
CA ASN A 59 4.07 -21.91 -11.56
C ASN A 59 4.97 -22.53 -10.47
N LEU A 60 6.23 -22.07 -10.43
CA LEU A 60 7.20 -22.44 -9.40
C LEU A 60 7.48 -21.22 -8.52
N TRP A 61 7.22 -21.35 -7.22
CA TRP A 61 7.44 -20.27 -6.25
C TRP A 61 8.71 -20.56 -5.46
N PHE A 62 9.59 -19.57 -5.38
CA PHE A 62 10.83 -19.63 -4.62
C PHE A 62 10.77 -18.59 -3.51
N ASP A 63 11.00 -19.03 -2.28
CA ASP A 63 11.16 -18.11 -1.16
C ASP A 63 12.57 -17.53 -1.20
N PHE A 64 12.68 -16.28 -1.64
CA PHE A 64 13.92 -15.52 -1.63
C PHE A 64 13.71 -14.29 -0.77
N ALA A 65 13.63 -14.48 0.55
CA ALA A 65 13.69 -13.40 1.51
C ALA A 65 15.15 -13.17 1.94
N PRO A 66 15.93 -12.28 1.28
CA PRO A 66 17.18 -11.86 1.86
C PRO A 66 16.87 -11.26 3.23
N ARG A 67 17.52 -11.74 4.29
CA ARG A 67 17.48 -11.04 5.58
C ARG A 67 18.16 -9.69 5.36
N LEU A 68 17.35 -8.64 5.28
CA LEU A 68 17.82 -7.27 5.14
C LEU A 68 18.31 -6.79 6.51
N VAL A 69 19.50 -7.24 6.90
CA VAL A 69 20.15 -6.78 8.13
C VAL A 69 20.62 -5.34 7.97
N ASP A 70 21.02 -4.95 6.75
CA ASP A 70 21.43 -3.58 6.41
C ASP A 70 21.04 -3.25 4.96
N PRO A 71 19.80 -2.81 4.69
CA PRO A 71 19.37 -2.48 3.34
C PRO A 71 20.03 -1.19 2.86
N GLN A 72 20.49 -1.19 1.60
CA GLN A 72 21.00 0.04 0.97
C GLN A 72 19.91 1.12 0.94
N ARG A 73 20.33 2.35 1.23
CA ARG A 73 19.45 3.52 1.27
C ARG A 73 19.69 4.43 0.07
N PRO A 74 18.65 5.10 -0.46
CA PRO A 74 17.24 4.98 -0.07
C PRO A 74 16.67 3.60 -0.41
N LEU A 75 15.65 3.17 0.35
CA LEU A 75 14.99 1.88 0.10
C LEU A 75 14.34 1.87 -1.29
N SER A 76 14.29 0.70 -1.93
CA SER A 76 13.55 0.54 -3.18
C SER A 76 12.04 0.56 -2.95
N SER A 77 11.25 0.85 -3.98
CA SER A 77 9.78 0.85 -3.91
C SER A 77 9.20 -0.49 -3.45
N ALA A 78 9.84 -1.61 -3.81
CA ALA A 78 9.50 -2.94 -3.34
C ALA A 78 9.65 -3.06 -1.81
N LEU A 79 10.75 -2.54 -1.27
CA LEU A 79 10.98 -2.56 0.17
C LEU A 79 10.09 -1.58 0.92
N PHE A 80 9.73 -0.44 0.32
CA PHE A 80 8.73 0.45 0.90
C PHE A 80 7.33 -0.17 0.93
N LEU A 81 6.96 -0.93 -0.10
CA LEU A 81 5.71 -1.70 -0.11
C LEU A 81 5.70 -2.75 1.00
N GLU A 82 6.81 -3.48 1.21
CA GLU A 82 6.89 -4.44 2.32
C GLU A 82 6.89 -3.77 3.68
N LEU A 83 7.63 -2.67 3.84
CA LEU A 83 7.60 -1.88 5.06
C LEU A 83 6.18 -1.41 5.38
N SER A 84 5.43 -0.94 4.38
CA SER A 84 4.06 -0.47 4.59
C SER A 84 3.14 -1.60 5.01
N ARG A 85 3.25 -2.79 4.42
CA ARG A 85 2.49 -3.99 4.86
C ARG A 85 2.82 -4.39 6.29
N HIS A 86 4.09 -4.32 6.70
CA HIS A 86 4.49 -4.59 8.08
C HIS A 86 3.96 -3.54 9.05
N VAL A 87 4.01 -2.25 8.68
CA VAL A 87 3.41 -1.17 9.47
C VAL A 87 1.91 -1.39 9.64
N GLU A 88 1.19 -1.64 8.55
CA GLU A 88 -0.26 -1.91 8.58
C GLU A 88 -0.58 -3.10 9.49
N PHE A 89 0.16 -4.21 9.36
CA PHE A 89 0.00 -5.40 10.20
C PHE A 89 0.26 -5.08 11.68
N HIS A 90 1.38 -4.45 12.01
CA HIS A 90 1.74 -4.14 13.38
C HIS A 90 0.76 -3.17 14.03
N VAL A 91 0.34 -2.12 13.31
CA VAL A 91 -0.68 -1.19 13.79
C VAL A 91 -2.00 -1.94 14.01
N ALA A 92 -2.46 -2.74 13.05
CA ALA A 92 -3.70 -3.51 13.17
C ALA A 92 -3.70 -4.46 14.38
N VAL A 93 -2.56 -5.08 14.71
CA VAL A 93 -2.41 -5.94 15.89
C VAL A 93 -2.58 -5.15 17.19
N VAL A 94 -2.12 -3.90 17.24
CA VAL A 94 -2.15 -3.08 18.46
C VAL A 94 -3.49 -2.36 18.65
N ILE A 95 -4.03 -1.76 17.58
CA ILE A 95 -5.23 -0.91 17.68
C ILE A 95 -6.50 -1.59 17.16
N GLY A 96 -6.37 -2.70 16.43
CA GLY A 96 -7.49 -3.38 15.77
C GLY A 96 -7.57 -3.06 14.27
N ALA A 97 -7.88 -4.07 13.46
CA ALA A 97 -7.99 -3.92 12.00
C ALA A 97 -9.14 -3.00 11.56
N ILE A 98 -10.23 -2.94 12.36
CA ILE A 98 -11.39 -2.06 12.12
C ILE A 98 -10.99 -0.59 12.29
N ASP A 99 -10.12 -0.31 13.26
CA ASP A 99 -9.71 1.05 13.62
C ASP A 99 -8.53 1.57 12.76
N LEU A 100 -7.83 0.67 12.06
CA LEU A 100 -6.67 1.01 11.23
C LEU A 100 -6.94 2.14 10.21
N PRO A 101 -8.04 2.15 9.43
CA PRO A 101 -8.27 3.18 8.42
C PRO A 101 -8.45 4.57 9.06
N ALA A 102 -9.21 4.65 10.15
CA ALA A 102 -9.43 5.89 10.88
C ALA A 102 -8.14 6.40 11.54
N PHE A 103 -7.30 5.49 12.06
CA PHE A 103 -5.98 5.83 12.60
C PHE A 103 -5.04 6.38 11.53
N LEU A 104 -4.93 5.72 10.37
CA LEU A 104 -4.08 6.20 9.27
C LEU A 104 -4.57 7.55 8.75
N GLN A 105 -5.89 7.75 8.69
CA GLN A 105 -6.48 9.04 8.30
C GLN A 105 -6.11 10.15 9.30
N ALA A 106 -6.17 9.87 10.61
CA ALA A 106 -5.75 10.83 11.63
C ALA A 106 -4.26 11.18 11.49
N CYS A 107 -3.39 10.20 11.24
CA CYS A 107 -1.97 10.43 11.00
C CYS A 107 -1.72 11.32 9.77
N LEU A 108 -2.41 11.06 8.66
CA LEU A 108 -2.33 11.88 7.46
C LEU A 108 -2.81 13.31 7.72
N THR A 109 -3.97 13.48 8.37
CA THR A 109 -4.49 14.82 8.69
C THR A 109 -3.49 15.64 9.49
N GLU A 110 -2.79 15.05 10.45
CA GLU A 110 -1.76 15.72 11.26
C GLU A 110 -0.49 16.08 10.46
N LEU A 111 -0.01 15.14 9.64
CA LEU A 111 1.16 15.38 8.79
C LEU A 111 0.92 16.47 7.74
N PHE A 112 -0.34 16.71 7.36
CA PHE A 112 -0.72 17.72 6.37
C PHE A 112 -1.24 19.02 7.01
N SER A 113 -1.75 19.01 8.25
CA SER A 113 -2.25 20.21 8.95
C SER A 113 -1.14 21.11 9.49
N THR A 114 0.07 20.58 9.66
CA THR A 114 1.26 21.33 10.11
C THR A 114 1.80 22.31 9.07
N VAL A 115 1.24 22.35 7.86
CA VAL A 115 1.62 23.29 6.78
C VAL A 115 0.84 24.61 6.83
N ASP A 116 -0.35 24.64 7.44
CA ASP A 116 -1.20 25.85 7.50
C ASP A 116 -1.13 26.61 8.85
N GLN A 117 -0.47 26.04 9.86
CA GLN A 117 -0.46 26.60 11.23
C GLN A 117 0.67 27.59 11.53
N THR A 118 1.40 28.11 10.53
CA THR A 118 2.24 29.31 10.74
C THR A 118 1.44 30.61 10.83
N ALA A 119 0.10 30.61 10.73
CA ALA A 119 -0.68 31.85 10.78
C ALA A 119 -2.02 31.84 11.54
N ALA A 120 -2.55 30.72 12.03
CA ALA A 120 -3.91 30.72 12.63
C ALA A 120 -4.00 29.97 13.98
N SER A 121 -3.90 30.78 15.04
CA SER A 121 -4.57 30.66 16.34
C SER A 121 -4.58 29.31 17.09
N VAL A 122 -3.96 29.36 18.27
CA VAL A 122 -4.02 28.45 19.43
C VAL A 122 -5.44 28.32 20.05
N ALA A 123 -6.52 28.61 19.32
CA ALA A 123 -7.87 28.71 19.89
C ALA A 123 -8.76 27.46 19.71
N ASP A 124 -8.47 26.57 18.76
CA ASP A 124 -9.36 25.42 18.44
C ASP A 124 -8.83 24.04 18.87
N ALA A 125 -7.90 24.00 19.83
CA ALA A 125 -7.34 22.75 20.37
C ALA A 125 -8.35 21.87 21.15
N ASN A 126 -9.61 22.30 21.29
CA ASN A 126 -10.63 21.62 22.08
C ASN A 126 -11.71 20.88 21.25
N SER A 127 -11.67 20.93 19.91
CA SER A 127 -12.64 20.20 19.06
C SER A 127 -12.08 18.91 18.45
N ALA A 128 -10.77 18.66 18.55
CA ALA A 128 -10.18 17.39 18.18
C ALA A 128 -10.64 16.33 19.19
N ALA A 129 -11.57 15.47 18.77
CA ALA A 129 -11.97 14.28 19.53
C ALA A 129 -10.73 13.65 20.17
N LYS A 130 -10.68 13.57 21.51
CA LYS A 130 -9.53 13.03 22.23
C LYS A 130 -9.28 11.61 21.72
N LEU A 131 -8.29 11.46 20.84
CA LEU A 131 -7.89 10.15 20.34
C LEU A 131 -7.57 9.25 21.54
N PRO A 132 -7.94 7.96 21.49
CA PRO A 132 -7.59 7.02 22.55
C PRO A 132 -6.10 7.10 22.85
N ARG A 133 -5.72 6.99 24.14
CA ARG A 133 -4.31 7.05 24.55
C ARG A 133 -3.42 6.08 23.78
N VAL A 134 -3.95 4.88 23.47
CA VAL A 134 -3.29 3.87 22.63
C VAL A 134 -2.96 4.40 21.24
N TRP A 135 -3.85 5.16 20.61
CA TRP A 135 -3.60 5.72 19.28
C TRP A 135 -2.48 6.77 19.32
N LEU A 136 -2.47 7.64 20.32
CA LEU A 136 -1.41 8.64 20.48
C LEU A 136 -0.04 7.98 20.71
N CYS A 137 0.03 6.95 21.54
CA CYS A 137 1.26 6.18 21.77
C CYS A 137 1.72 5.48 20.49
N MET A 138 0.81 4.80 19.79
CA MET A 138 1.14 4.08 18.55
C MET A 138 1.61 5.03 17.45
N ARG A 139 0.93 6.17 17.27
CA ARG A 139 1.32 7.22 16.33
C ARG A 139 2.72 7.74 16.62
N ASN A 140 3.01 8.13 17.87
CA ASN A 140 4.31 8.70 18.22
C ASN A 140 5.45 7.69 18.00
N ALA A 141 5.22 6.43 18.38
CA ALA A 141 6.17 5.35 18.12
C ALA A 141 6.40 5.18 16.61
N LEU A 142 5.31 5.07 15.83
CA LEU A 142 5.37 4.88 14.39
C LEU A 142 6.09 6.03 13.67
N PHE A 143 5.76 7.28 13.99
CA PHE A 143 6.41 8.45 13.39
C PHE A 143 7.90 8.49 13.71
N THR A 144 8.26 8.23 14.98
CA THR A 144 9.66 8.23 15.41
C THR A 144 10.44 7.13 14.71
N GLU A 145 9.93 5.91 14.70
CA GLU A 145 10.59 4.77 14.05
C GLU A 145 10.76 4.99 12.55
N LEU A 146 9.71 5.41 11.85
CA LEU A 146 9.80 5.69 10.42
C LEU A 146 10.77 6.84 10.12
N ALA A 147 10.69 7.95 10.86
CA ALA A 147 11.53 9.11 10.62
C ALA A 147 13.00 8.84 10.96
N VAL A 148 13.31 8.17 12.07
CA VAL A 148 14.69 7.91 12.50
C VAL A 148 15.31 6.79 11.66
N ASN A 149 14.57 5.69 11.47
CA ASN A 149 15.16 4.46 10.95
C ASN A 149 14.94 4.22 9.47
N PHE A 150 14.01 4.89 8.78
CA PHE A 150 13.66 4.53 7.40
C PHE A 150 13.64 5.71 6.42
N VAL A 151 12.79 6.71 6.63
CA VAL A 151 12.44 7.73 5.62
C VAL A 151 12.92 9.14 5.94
N GLY A 152 13.40 9.41 7.16
CA GLY A 152 13.68 10.77 7.60
C GLY A 152 12.41 11.57 7.91
N TRP A 153 12.55 12.64 8.69
CA TRP A 153 11.42 13.54 8.98
C TRP A 153 10.83 14.18 7.71
N ALA A 154 11.68 14.51 6.73
CA ALA A 154 11.24 15.09 5.46
C ALA A 154 10.47 14.09 4.57
N GLY A 155 10.80 12.79 4.64
CA GLY A 155 10.17 11.73 3.84
C GLY A 155 8.93 11.11 4.48
N LEU A 156 8.61 11.44 5.73
CA LEU A 156 7.48 10.86 6.45
C LEU A 156 6.15 11.16 5.75
N ARG A 157 5.97 12.39 5.26
CA ARG A 157 4.75 12.82 4.59
C ARG A 157 4.52 12.08 3.28
N SER A 158 5.54 11.98 2.43
CA SER A 158 5.45 11.23 1.17
C SER A 158 5.22 9.75 1.42
N PHE A 159 5.90 9.15 2.40
CA PHE A 159 5.69 7.74 2.74
C PHE A 159 4.24 7.44 3.15
N PHE A 160 3.64 8.25 4.02
CA PHE A 160 2.25 8.06 4.43
C PHE A 160 1.28 8.24 3.25
N HIS A 161 1.52 9.26 2.43
CA HIS A 161 0.71 9.56 1.26
C HIS A 161 0.75 8.42 0.22
N ASP A 162 1.94 7.93 -0.08
CA ASP A 162 2.18 7.00 -1.19
C ASP A 162 1.92 5.53 -0.78
N PHE A 163 2.19 5.17 0.48
CA PHE A 163 2.20 3.76 0.91
C PHE A 163 1.21 3.39 2.01
N LEU A 164 0.67 4.35 2.78
CA LEU A 164 -0.24 4.09 3.91
C LEU A 164 -1.60 4.79 3.75
N HIS A 165 -2.16 4.72 2.55
CA HIS A 165 -3.40 5.41 2.22
C HIS A 165 -4.64 4.73 2.87
N PRO A 166 -5.45 5.44 3.69
CA PRO A 166 -6.63 4.88 4.37
C PRO A 166 -7.65 4.25 3.42
N HIS A 167 -7.81 4.83 2.23
CA HIS A 167 -8.72 4.29 1.21
C HIS A 167 -8.36 2.89 0.69
N ARG A 168 -7.16 2.37 0.95
CA ARG A 168 -6.80 0.97 0.65
C ARG A 168 -7.78 -0.01 1.31
N PHE A 169 -8.28 0.35 2.48
CA PHE A 169 -9.18 -0.45 3.31
C PHE A 169 -10.66 -0.28 2.98
N ARG A 170 -11.03 0.56 1.98
CA ARG A 170 -12.43 0.68 1.54
C ARG A 170 -12.96 -0.70 1.13
N GLY A 171 -14.03 -1.14 1.77
CA GLY A 171 -14.69 -2.44 1.55
C GLY A 171 -14.58 -3.42 2.71
N LEU A 172 -13.67 -3.23 3.67
CA LEU A 172 -13.62 -4.03 4.91
C LEU A 172 -14.82 -3.79 5.84
N GLU A 173 -15.51 -2.65 5.68
CA GLU A 173 -16.69 -2.28 6.47
C GLU A 173 -17.96 -3.08 6.12
N ARG A 174 -17.95 -3.87 5.04
CA ARG A 174 -19.15 -4.56 4.52
C ARG A 174 -19.27 -6.04 4.90
N SER A 175 -18.39 -6.55 5.76
CA SER A 175 -18.38 -7.96 6.20
C SER A 175 -18.87 -8.11 7.63
N HIS A 176 -20.14 -7.77 7.89
CA HIS A 176 -20.87 -8.15 9.10
C HIS A 176 -22.34 -8.40 8.77
#